data_AF-A0A382T6W3-F1
#
_entry.id   AF-A0A382T6W3-F1
#
_cell.length_a   1.000
_cell.length_b   1.000
_cell.length_c   1.000
_cell.angle_alpha   90.00
_cell.angle_beta   90.00
_cell.angle_gamma   90.00
#
_symmetry.space_group_name_H-M   'P 1'
#
loop_
_entity.id
_entity.type
_entity.pdbx_description
1 polymer ?
#
loop_
_entity_poly.entity_id
_entity_poly.type
_entity_poly.pdbx_seq_one_letter_code
_entity_poly.pdbx_strand_id
1 'polypeptide(L)'
;MATRQDDVIPDFLRMDESIGSDPANANKTGNWHGWPTKDLDPVTLMDDEGRTVRIRTPVMDLEGLITPTDLHYTVQHFAVPPVVPTDQWELKVHGQVKTELTLNFDQLRRFPGRTVRTVMECSGSDATFFEYFKDEGP
;
A
#
# COMPACT_ATOMS: atom_id res chain seq x y z
N MET A 1 36.02 -22.57 2.42
CA MET A 1 35.04 -21.80 1.63
C MET A 1 33.70 -22.51 1.82
N ALA A 2 32.92 -22.08 2.80
CA ALA A 2 31.61 -22.69 3.05
C ALA A 2 30.60 -22.03 2.12
N THR A 3 30.04 -22.81 1.19
CA THR A 3 28.84 -22.45 0.43
C THR A 3 27.74 -22.14 1.43
N ARG A 4 27.31 -20.88 1.47
CA ARG A 4 26.13 -20.46 2.21
C ARG A 4 24.96 -21.20 1.56
N GLN A 5 24.36 -22.12 2.30
CA GLN A 5 23.08 -22.71 1.92
C GLN A 5 22.13 -21.53 1.80
N ASP A 6 21.65 -21.27 0.59
CA ASP A 6 20.59 -20.30 0.36
C ASP A 6 19.40 -20.77 1.19
N ASP A 7 19.16 -20.09 2.31
CA ASP A 7 17.97 -20.29 3.13
C ASP A 7 16.78 -20.27 2.18
N VAL A 8 16.02 -21.37 2.17
CA VAL A 8 14.82 -21.51 1.35
C VAL A 8 13.90 -20.36 1.72
N ILE A 9 13.89 -19.30 0.91
CA ILE A 9 12.97 -18.19 1.05
C ILE A 9 11.58 -18.81 0.97
N PRO A 10 10.78 -18.75 2.05
CA PRO A 10 9.44 -19.30 2.04
C PRO A 10 8.65 -18.76 0.85
N ASP A 11 7.79 -19.57 0.23
CA ASP A 11 7.07 -19.18 -0.99
C ASP A 11 6.29 -17.87 -0.84
N PHE A 12 5.84 -17.54 0.38
CA PHE A 12 5.16 -16.28 0.69
C PHE A 12 6.07 -15.02 0.67
N LEU A 13 7.39 -15.21 0.58
CA LEU A 13 8.41 -14.16 0.41
C LEU A 13 9.00 -14.16 -1.02
N ARG A 14 8.59 -15.09 -1.89
CA ARG A 14 9.02 -15.17 -3.30
C ARG A 14 8.09 -14.29 -4.16
N MET A 15 8.29 -12.98 -4.13
CA MET A 15 7.44 -12.02 -4.84
C MET A 15 7.70 -11.92 -6.35
N ASP A 16 8.88 -12.36 -6.79
CA ASP A 16 9.37 -12.16 -8.15
C ASP A 16 9.26 -13.42 -9.03
N GLU A 17 8.81 -14.54 -8.47
CA GLU A 17 8.59 -15.78 -9.22
C GLU A 17 7.17 -15.81 -9.79
N SER A 18 7.08 -16.09 -11.09
CA SER A 18 5.80 -16.36 -11.74
C SER A 18 5.20 -17.64 -11.16
N ILE A 19 4.11 -17.51 -10.41
CA ILE A 19 3.32 -18.68 -9.99
C ILE A 19 2.59 -19.19 -11.25
N GLY A 20 2.79 -20.46 -11.61
CA GLY A 20 2.31 -21.05 -12.87
C GLY A 20 0.78 -21.13 -13.01
N SER A 21 0.04 -20.86 -11.94
CA SER A 21 -1.42 -20.80 -11.90
C SER A 21 -1.86 -20.05 -10.64
N ASP A 22 -2.94 -19.27 -10.73
CA ASP A 22 -3.62 -18.72 -9.56
C ASP A 22 -4.20 -19.89 -8.71
N PRO A 23 -3.69 -20.14 -7.49
CA PRO A 23 -4.16 -21.23 -6.62
C PRO A 23 -5.58 -21.00 -6.09
N ALA A 24 -6.10 -19.78 -6.19
CA ALA A 24 -7.42 -19.41 -5.71
C ALA A 24 -8.45 -19.32 -6.87
N ASN A 25 -8.00 -19.18 -8.13
CA ASN A 25 -8.86 -19.24 -9.31
C ASN A 25 -8.17 -19.90 -10.50
N ALA A 26 -8.49 -21.17 -10.77
CA ALA A 26 -7.92 -21.95 -11.87
C ALA A 26 -8.16 -21.36 -13.28
N ASN A 27 -9.09 -20.41 -13.43
CA ASN A 27 -9.38 -19.72 -14.70
C ASN A 27 -8.63 -18.40 -14.88
N LYS A 28 -7.95 -17.87 -13.85
CA LYS A 28 -7.09 -16.68 -13.96
C LYS A 28 -5.65 -17.12 -14.28
N THR A 29 -5.18 -16.78 -15.48
CA THR A 29 -3.78 -16.99 -15.90
C THR A 29 -3.01 -15.67 -15.78
N GLY A 30 -1.99 -15.62 -14.93
CA GLY A 30 -1.13 -14.44 -14.70
C GLY A 30 -0.30 -14.56 -13.41
N ASN A 31 0.56 -13.58 -13.13
CA ASN A 31 1.33 -13.53 -11.88
C ASN A 31 0.37 -13.30 -10.69
N TRP A 32 0.16 -14.36 -9.92
CA TRP A 32 -0.64 -14.30 -8.71
C TRP A 32 0.18 -13.78 -7.55
N HIS A 33 -0.13 -12.57 -7.05
CA HIS A 33 0.49 -12.05 -5.81
C HIS A 33 -0.43 -12.18 -4.59
N GLY A 34 -1.44 -13.06 -4.65
CA GLY A 34 -2.47 -13.16 -3.60
C GLY A 34 -3.48 -12.02 -3.68
N TRP A 35 -4.11 -11.82 -4.85
CA TRP A 35 -5.12 -10.76 -5.03
C TRP A 35 -6.52 -11.30 -4.68
N PRO A 36 -7.57 -10.47 -4.58
CA PRO A 36 -8.91 -10.99 -4.38
C PRO A 36 -9.37 -11.84 -5.58
N THR A 37 -9.88 -13.03 -5.31
CA THR A 37 -10.61 -13.84 -6.31
C THR A 37 -11.99 -13.26 -6.64
N LYS A 38 -12.51 -12.42 -5.75
CA LYS A 38 -13.79 -11.73 -5.84
C LYS A 38 -13.57 -10.28 -6.28
N ASP A 39 -14.56 -9.74 -7.00
CA ASP A 39 -14.66 -8.30 -7.17
C ASP A 39 -15.02 -7.70 -5.80
N LEU A 40 -14.13 -6.87 -5.26
CA LEU A 40 -14.31 -6.20 -3.98
C LEU A 40 -14.38 -4.70 -4.21
N ASP A 41 -15.37 -4.07 -3.62
CA ASP A 41 -15.49 -2.62 -3.57
C ASP A 41 -14.97 -2.10 -2.22
N PRO A 42 -14.10 -1.08 -2.21
CA PRO A 42 -13.62 -0.52 -0.96
C PRO A 42 -14.70 0.34 -0.30
N VAL A 43 -14.75 0.33 1.04
CA VAL A 43 -15.69 1.17 1.78
C VAL A 43 -15.20 2.61 1.73
N THR A 44 -15.94 3.45 1.01
CA THR A 44 -15.59 4.86 0.77
C THR A 44 -16.41 5.76 1.66
N LEU A 45 -15.72 6.52 2.52
CA LEU A 45 -16.31 7.55 3.37
C LEU A 45 -16.10 8.91 2.71
N MET A 46 -17.20 9.62 2.48
CA MET A 46 -17.22 10.95 1.87
C MET A 46 -17.50 12.02 2.93
N ASP A 47 -17.04 13.25 2.68
CA ASP A 47 -17.47 14.41 3.46
C ASP A 47 -18.81 14.99 2.94
N ASP A 48 -19.31 16.02 3.61
CA ASP A 48 -20.57 16.72 3.25
C ASP A 48 -20.53 17.34 1.84
N GLU A 49 -19.33 17.49 1.27
CA GLU A 49 -19.07 18.04 -0.07
C GLU A 49 -18.90 16.93 -1.13
N GLY A 50 -19.07 15.65 -0.74
CA GLY A 50 -18.98 14.48 -1.60
C GLY A 50 -17.56 14.05 -1.98
N ARG A 51 -16.53 14.60 -1.31
CA ARG A 51 -15.14 14.22 -1.57
C ARG A 51 -14.79 12.97 -0.79
N THR A 52 -14.04 12.07 -1.40
CA THR A 52 -13.51 10.89 -0.70
C THR A 52 -12.47 11.31 0.33
N VAL A 53 -12.81 11.19 1.62
CA VAL A 53 -11.91 11.54 2.73
C VAL A 53 -11.19 10.32 3.29
N ARG A 54 -11.87 9.16 3.29
CA ARG A 54 -11.30 7.91 3.79
C ARG A 54 -11.76 6.74 2.93
N ILE A 55 -10.86 5.81 2.69
CA ILE A 55 -11.13 4.52 2.08
C ILE A 55 -10.69 3.46 3.08
N ARG A 56 -11.58 2.54 3.46
CA ARG A 56 -11.22 1.39 4.31
C ARG A 56 -10.98 0.17 3.43
N THR A 57 -9.86 -0.49 3.67
CA THR A 57 -9.57 -1.79 3.08
C THR A 57 -10.54 -2.85 3.66
N PRO A 58 -11.22 -3.66 2.83
CA PRO A 58 -12.09 -4.75 3.29
C PRO A 58 -11.25 -5.95 3.77
N VAL A 59 -10.54 -5.79 4.90
CA VAL A 59 -9.49 -6.73 5.33
C VAL A 59 -9.98 -8.17 5.51
N MET A 60 -11.26 -8.35 5.86
CA MET A 60 -11.87 -9.65 6.10
C MET A 60 -12.19 -10.41 4.80
N ASP A 61 -12.34 -9.68 3.70
CA ASP A 61 -12.63 -10.24 2.38
C ASP A 61 -11.37 -10.32 1.50
N LEU A 62 -10.28 -9.66 1.92
CA LEU A 62 -9.00 -9.77 1.24
C LEU A 62 -8.41 -11.17 1.39
N GLU A 63 -7.96 -11.70 0.27
CA GLU A 63 -7.17 -12.92 0.20
C GLU A 63 -5.70 -12.53 -0.05
N GLY A 64 -4.77 -13.38 0.36
CA GLY A 64 -3.34 -13.18 0.11
C GLY A 64 -2.65 -12.20 1.06
N LEU A 65 -1.53 -11.66 0.58
CA LEU A 65 -0.50 -11.04 1.43
C LEU A 65 -0.14 -9.60 1.04
N ILE A 66 -0.62 -9.15 -0.12
CA ILE A 66 -0.39 -7.82 -0.67
C ILE A 66 -1.76 -7.22 -0.98
N THR A 67 -2.12 -6.16 -0.26
CA THR A 67 -3.34 -5.42 -0.54
C THR A 67 -3.24 -4.78 -1.93
N PRO A 68 -4.23 -5.00 -2.81
CA PRO A 68 -4.30 -4.33 -4.09
C PRO A 68 -4.23 -2.80 -3.97
N THR A 69 -3.59 -2.11 -4.92
CA THR A 69 -3.52 -0.64 -4.92
C THR A 69 -4.91 -0.01 -4.81
N ASP A 70 -5.89 -0.55 -5.55
CA ASP A 70 -7.27 -0.03 -5.57
C ASP A 70 -8.05 -0.34 -4.28
N LEU A 71 -7.54 -1.25 -3.44
CA LEU A 71 -8.12 -1.62 -2.15
C LEU A 71 -7.26 -1.14 -0.96
N HIS A 72 -6.16 -0.44 -1.22
CA HIS A 72 -5.30 0.09 -0.18
C HIS A 72 -6.01 1.25 0.51
N TYR A 73 -6.03 1.22 1.85
CA TYR A 73 -6.72 2.24 2.62
C TYR A 73 -6.12 3.62 2.32
N THR A 74 -6.96 4.64 2.41
CA THR A 74 -6.56 6.02 2.19
C THR A 74 -7.13 6.88 3.30
N VAL A 75 -6.32 7.77 3.86
CA VAL A 75 -6.77 8.77 4.85
C VAL A 75 -6.28 10.13 4.38
N GLN A 76 -7.22 11.02 4.07
CA GLN A 76 -6.94 12.37 3.61
C GLN A 76 -7.47 13.37 4.62
N HIS A 77 -6.59 14.25 5.08
CA HIS A 77 -6.97 15.38 5.94
C HIS A 77 -7.28 16.65 5.14
N PHE A 78 -6.74 16.73 3.92
CA PHE A 78 -6.87 17.87 3.02
C PHE A 78 -7.10 17.37 1.59
N ALA A 79 -7.43 18.29 0.68
CA ALA A 79 -7.58 17.98 -0.73
C ALA A 79 -6.30 17.39 -1.34
N VAL A 80 -6.45 16.42 -2.25
CA VAL A 80 -5.34 15.86 -3.02
C VAL A 80 -4.67 16.98 -3.82
N PRO A 81 -3.35 17.17 -3.71
CA PRO A 81 -2.64 18.17 -4.50
C PRO A 81 -2.66 17.80 -5.99
N PRO A 82 -2.67 18.78 -6.90
CA PRO A 82 -2.54 18.51 -8.32
C PRO A 82 -1.19 17.84 -8.62
N VAL A 83 -1.16 17.01 -9.66
CA VAL A 83 0.08 16.35 -10.10
C VAL A 83 1.07 17.40 -10.59
N VAL A 84 2.26 17.41 -9.99
CA VAL A 84 3.35 18.30 -10.39
C VAL A 84 4.23 17.60 -11.43
N PRO A 85 4.54 18.24 -12.57
CA PRO A 85 5.52 17.74 -13.53
C PRO A 85 6.88 17.44 -12.88
N THR A 86 7.55 16.37 -13.32
CA THR A 86 8.78 15.90 -12.67
C THR A 86 9.94 16.90 -12.75
N ASP A 87 9.97 17.77 -13.75
CA ASP A 87 10.95 18.83 -13.94
C ASP A 87 10.75 20.02 -12.98
N GLN A 88 9.56 20.14 -12.38
CA GLN A 88 9.20 21.18 -11.41
C GLN A 88 9.14 20.66 -9.96
N TRP A 89 9.35 19.35 -9.77
CA TRP A 89 9.29 18.72 -8.46
C TRP A 89 10.58 18.90 -7.67
N GLU A 90 10.46 19.27 -6.39
CA GLU A 90 11.58 19.43 -5.45
C GLU A 90 11.28 18.82 -4.09
N LEU A 91 12.29 18.21 -3.46
CA LEU A 91 12.30 17.82 -2.04
C LEU A 91 13.36 18.62 -1.29
N LYS A 92 12.92 19.34 -0.26
CA LYS A 92 13.79 20.17 0.59
C LYS A 92 13.97 19.52 1.95
N VAL A 93 15.22 19.25 2.32
CA VAL A 93 15.64 18.75 3.63
C VAL A 93 16.37 19.87 4.36
N HIS A 94 15.77 20.39 5.43
CA HIS A 94 16.27 21.54 6.18
C HIS A 94 16.06 21.36 7.69
N GLY A 95 16.50 22.31 8.51
CA GLY A 95 16.38 22.25 9.98
C GLY A 95 17.70 21.90 10.66
N GLN A 96 17.71 20.93 11.57
CA GLN A 96 18.91 20.53 12.32
C GLN A 96 19.84 19.63 11.50
N VAL A 97 20.36 20.15 10.40
CA VAL A 97 21.26 19.46 9.46
C VAL A 97 22.56 20.25 9.29
N LYS A 98 23.67 19.56 8.99
CA LYS A 98 24.94 20.24 8.69
C LYS A 98 24.87 21.05 7.40
N THR A 99 24.11 20.55 6.42
CA THR A 99 23.95 21.18 5.10
C THR A 99 22.54 20.89 4.63
N GLU A 100 21.80 21.94 4.31
CA GLU A 100 20.47 21.83 3.70
C GLU A 100 20.58 21.25 2.29
N LEU A 101 19.58 20.48 1.88
CA LEU A 101 19.58 19.76 0.62
C LEU A 101 18.27 20.01 -0.12
N THR A 102 18.37 20.46 -1.36
CA THR A 102 17.25 20.52 -2.31
C THR A 102 17.52 19.50 -3.41
N LEU A 103 16.64 18.51 -3.54
CA LEU A 103 16.72 17.44 -4.54
C LEU A 103 15.62 17.61 -5.58
N ASN A 104 15.95 17.54 -6.86
CA ASN A 104 14.97 17.30 -7.90
C ASN A 104 14.65 15.79 -8.02
N PHE A 105 13.65 15.45 -8.83
CA PHE A 105 13.17 14.07 -8.96
C PHE A 105 14.25 13.10 -9.49
N ASP A 106 15.06 13.53 -10.47
CA ASP A 106 16.14 12.71 -11.03
C ASP A 106 17.28 12.47 -10.03
N GLN A 107 17.61 13.46 -9.21
CA GLN A 107 18.60 13.33 -8.15
C GLN A 107 18.13 12.35 -7.08
N LEU A 108 16.84 12.41 -6.69
CA LEU A 108 16.27 11.47 -5.73
C LEU A 108 16.37 10.01 -6.23
N ARG A 109 16.09 9.77 -7.51
CA ARG A 109 16.14 8.42 -8.10
C ARG A 109 17.54 7.81 -8.19
N ARG A 110 18.61 8.60 -8.02
CA ARG A 110 19.99 8.11 -8.03
C ARG A 110 20.44 7.49 -6.70
N PHE A 111 19.66 7.69 -5.62
CA PHE A 111 19.96 7.05 -4.35
C PHE A 111 19.71 5.53 -4.43
N PRO A 112 20.44 4.71 -3.65
CA PRO A 112 20.21 3.27 -3.61
C PRO A 112 18.79 2.94 -3.15
N GLY A 113 17.95 2.45 -4.07
CA GLY A 113 16.60 2.00 -3.77
C GLY A 113 16.60 0.69 -2.96
N ARG A 114 15.57 0.50 -2.12
CA ARG A 114 15.28 -0.76 -1.43
C ARG A 114 13.80 -1.06 -1.50
N THR A 115 13.46 -2.33 -1.66
CA THR A 115 12.08 -2.82 -1.54
C THR A 115 11.82 -3.26 -0.11
N VAL A 116 10.77 -2.73 0.51
CA VAL A 116 10.36 -3.05 1.88
C VAL A 116 8.89 -3.46 1.88
N ARG A 117 8.60 -4.67 2.36
CA ARG A 117 7.23 -5.09 2.64
C ARG A 117 6.86 -4.61 4.03
N THR A 118 5.85 -3.75 4.13
CA THR A 118 5.36 -3.23 5.39
C THR A 118 3.84 -3.22 5.40
N VAL A 119 3.26 -3.45 6.57
CA VAL A 119 1.86 -3.10 6.83
C VAL A 119 1.86 -1.63 7.23
N MET A 120 0.99 -0.84 6.61
CA MET A 120 0.68 0.50 7.08
C MET A 120 -0.67 0.45 7.78
N GLU A 121 -0.71 0.91 9.02
CA GLU A 121 -1.92 0.90 9.85
C GLU A 121 -2.20 2.32 10.30
N CYS A 122 -3.46 2.74 10.16
CA CYS A 122 -3.90 4.03 10.68
C CYS A 122 -4.19 3.91 12.19
N SER A 123 -3.81 4.92 12.98
CA SER A 123 -4.20 4.98 14.40
C SER A 123 -5.72 5.03 14.62
N GLY A 124 -6.51 5.30 13.58
CA GLY A 124 -7.97 5.31 13.59
C GLY A 124 -8.64 4.03 13.07
N SER A 125 -7.90 2.95 12.82
CA SER A 125 -8.46 1.69 12.28
C SER A 125 -9.62 1.14 13.12
N ASP A 126 -9.50 1.23 14.44
CA ASP A 126 -10.46 0.71 15.42
C ASP A 126 -11.43 1.78 15.97
N ALA A 127 -11.53 2.94 15.32
CA ALA A 127 -12.36 4.04 15.81
C ALA A 127 -13.85 3.65 15.99
N THR A 128 -14.32 2.68 15.22
CA THR A 128 -15.70 2.16 15.24
C THR A 128 -15.86 0.91 16.14
N PHE A 129 -14.80 0.48 16.84
CA PHE A 129 -14.82 -0.74 17.65
C PHE A 129 -15.93 -0.76 18.70
N PHE A 130 -16.19 0.39 19.35
CA PHE A 130 -17.25 0.49 20.36
C PHE A 130 -18.66 0.66 19.77
N GLU A 131 -18.78 1.09 18.51
CA GLU A 131 -20.06 1.20 17.79
C GLU A 131 -20.53 -0.18 17.30
N TYR A 132 -19.59 -1.07 16.97
CA TYR A 132 -19.88 -2.47 16.65
C TYR A 132 -20.66 -3.18 17.76
N PHE A 133 -20.34 -2.94 19.04
CA PHE A 133 -21.07 -3.52 20.18
C PHE A 133 -22.49 -2.98 20.36
N LYS A 134 -22.83 -1.88 19.67
CA LYS A 134 -24.15 -1.24 19.73
C LYS A 134 -25.00 -1.53 18.50
N ASP A 135 -24.51 -2.34 17.56
CA ASP A 135 -25.09 -2.51 16.23
C ASP A 135 -25.20 -1.18 15.44
N GLU A 136 -24.35 -0.19 15.77
CA GLU A 136 -24.32 1.16 15.18
C GLU A 136 -23.11 1.36 14.24
N GLY A 137 -22.31 0.32 14.01
CA GLY A 137 -21.14 0.39 13.13
C GLY A 137 -21.51 0.43 11.64
N PRO A 138 -20.67 1.03 10.79
CA PRO A 138 -20.84 1.00 9.34
C PRO A 138 -20.62 -0.39 8.73
#